data_AF-A0A2R7QFD7-F1
#
_entry.id   AF-A0A2R7QFD7-F1
#
_cell.length_a   1.000
_cell.length_b   1.000
_cell.length_c   1.000
_cell.angle_alpha   90.00
_cell.angle_beta   90.00
_cell.angle_gamma   90.00
#
_symmetry.space_group_name_H-M   'P 1'
#
loop_
_entity.id
_entity.type
_entity.pdbx_description
1 polymer ?
#
loop_
_entity_poly.entity_id
_entity_poly.type
_entity_poly.pdbx_seq_one_letter_code
_entity_poly.pdbx_strand_id
1 'polypeptide(L)'
;MSLRCLFLLAAVLPVTALASSADNGSCRNGAFPAEQSTFALARVIGAPRLYLLGDLDGCPAKGEPACRQRSYVVPGDTVITGRDLGSHRCAFFPNNAGGSAGWVASTRLQPQPLPAPTLQAWAGHWRDGDDQLVIDVRGGQLYVEGDAYWPSANPTPEVRPYGPNMGQVEALAVPTGDTVVFQDTTCTLRAQLLGDYLIVADNSECGGMNVRFNGVYRRTPPR
;
A
#
# COMPACT_ATOMS: atom_id res chain seq x y z
N MET A 1 -48.59 -63.38 18.28
CA MET A 1 -47.40 -63.24 19.15
C MET A 1 -46.35 -62.42 18.38
N SER A 2 -46.04 -61.24 18.93
CA SER A 2 -44.87 -60.37 18.69
C SER A 2 -44.39 -60.08 17.25
N LEU A 3 -44.74 -58.90 16.74
CA LEU A 3 -43.98 -58.22 15.68
C LEU A 3 -43.11 -57.14 16.33
N ARG A 4 -41.79 -57.30 16.30
CA ARG A 4 -40.81 -56.37 16.89
C ARG A 4 -40.53 -55.22 15.90
N CYS A 5 -40.85 -54.00 16.31
CA CYS A 5 -40.44 -52.76 15.66
C CYS A 5 -39.01 -52.42 16.10
N LEU A 6 -38.04 -52.41 15.18
CA LEU A 6 -36.71 -51.84 15.44
C LEU A 6 -36.65 -50.44 14.82
N PHE A 7 -36.54 -49.42 15.67
CA PHE A 7 -36.26 -48.05 15.28
C PHE A 7 -34.75 -47.85 15.10
N LEU A 8 -34.32 -47.42 13.92
CA LEU A 8 -32.96 -46.94 13.65
C LEU A 8 -32.88 -45.43 13.94
N LEU A 9 -32.14 -45.04 14.97
CA LEU A 9 -31.78 -43.64 15.24
C LEU A 9 -30.57 -43.27 14.38
N ALA A 10 -30.74 -42.34 13.44
CA ALA A 10 -29.64 -41.72 12.70
C ALA A 10 -29.03 -40.57 13.53
N ALA A 11 -27.78 -40.71 13.96
CA ALA A 11 -27.03 -39.67 14.65
C ALA A 11 -26.52 -38.65 13.63
N VAL A 12 -27.05 -37.42 13.68
CA VAL A 12 -26.58 -36.28 12.89
C VAL A 12 -25.40 -35.65 13.64
N LEU A 13 -24.19 -35.82 13.13
CA LEU A 13 -22.99 -35.17 13.64
C LEU A 13 -22.95 -33.71 13.17
N PRO A 14 -22.74 -32.72 14.06
CA PRO A 14 -22.57 -31.33 13.66
C PRO A 14 -21.19 -31.15 13.02
N VAL A 15 -21.17 -30.74 11.76
CA VAL A 15 -19.95 -30.29 11.08
C VAL A 15 -19.58 -28.94 11.67
N THR A 16 -18.54 -28.89 12.50
CA THR A 16 -17.93 -27.62 12.91
C THR A 16 -17.19 -27.04 11.71
N ALA A 17 -17.78 -26.02 11.09
CA ALA A 17 -17.11 -25.23 10.08
C ALA A 17 -15.93 -24.50 10.74
N LEU A 18 -14.70 -24.91 10.39
CA LEU A 18 -13.52 -24.11 10.65
C LEU A 18 -13.63 -22.85 9.80
N ALA A 19 -13.90 -21.71 10.42
CA ALA A 19 -13.78 -20.42 9.76
C ALA A 19 -12.30 -20.23 9.40
N SER A 20 -11.96 -20.39 8.13
CA SER A 20 -10.72 -19.84 7.59
C SER A 20 -10.76 -18.34 7.85
N SER A 21 -9.87 -17.82 8.70
CA SER A 21 -9.62 -16.39 8.74
C SER A 21 -9.18 -16.01 7.33
N ALA A 22 -10.06 -15.37 6.57
CA ALA A 22 -9.64 -14.61 5.42
C ALA A 22 -8.51 -13.73 5.95
N ASP A 23 -7.33 -13.85 5.34
CA ASP A 23 -6.26 -12.89 5.62
C ASP A 23 -6.85 -11.54 5.26
N ASN A 24 -7.27 -10.78 6.27
CA ASN A 24 -7.86 -9.47 6.11
C ASN A 24 -6.79 -8.44 5.65
N GLY A 25 -5.58 -8.95 5.35
CA GLY A 25 -4.38 -8.30 4.87
C GLY A 25 -3.75 -7.45 5.96
N SER A 26 -2.44 -7.23 5.83
CA SER A 26 -1.71 -6.27 6.65
C SER A 26 -1.98 -4.82 6.22
N CYS A 27 -1.72 -3.87 7.12
CA CYS A 27 -1.72 -2.43 6.84
C CYS A 27 -0.41 -1.85 7.39
N ARG A 28 0.65 -1.93 6.58
CA ARG A 28 2.04 -1.63 6.98
C ARG A 28 2.75 -0.82 5.91
N ASN A 29 3.65 0.07 6.32
CA ASN A 29 4.36 0.99 5.42
C ASN A 29 5.07 0.25 4.26
N GLY A 30 6.00 -0.66 4.56
CA GLY A 30 6.90 -1.24 3.53
C GLY A 30 6.23 -2.09 2.44
N ALA A 31 4.99 -2.52 2.62
CA ALA A 31 4.24 -3.28 1.62
C ALA A 31 2.89 -2.63 1.26
N PHE A 32 2.66 -1.38 1.71
CA PHE A 32 1.38 -0.70 1.57
C PHE A 32 0.86 -0.70 0.12
N PRO A 33 1.65 -0.33 -0.91
CA PRO A 33 1.14 -0.31 -2.28
C PRO A 33 0.79 -1.69 -2.85
N ALA A 34 1.49 -2.75 -2.41
CA ALA A 34 1.31 -4.10 -2.91
C ALA A 34 0.20 -4.89 -2.18
N GLU A 35 -0.07 -4.55 -0.92
CA GLU A 35 -1.06 -5.23 -0.10
C GLU A 35 -2.42 -4.52 -0.09
N GLN A 36 -2.46 -3.24 -0.46
CA GLN A 36 -3.68 -2.42 -0.44
C GLN A 36 -4.27 -2.23 -1.85
N SER A 37 -5.49 -1.73 -1.88
CA SER A 37 -6.21 -1.36 -3.10
C SER A 37 -7.18 -0.21 -2.82
N THR A 38 -7.86 0.27 -3.85
CA THR A 38 -8.83 1.38 -3.75
C THR A 38 -8.21 2.66 -3.17
N PHE A 39 -7.00 2.98 -3.64
CA PHE A 39 -6.26 4.12 -3.12
C PHE A 39 -7.01 5.42 -3.38
N ALA A 40 -7.09 6.26 -2.34
CA ALA A 40 -7.73 7.56 -2.39
C ALA A 40 -7.12 8.48 -1.33
N LEU A 41 -7.29 9.79 -1.47
CA LEU A 41 -6.92 10.74 -0.44
C LEU A 41 -8.08 10.98 0.54
N ALA A 42 -7.74 11.16 1.80
CA ALA A 42 -8.68 11.64 2.81
C ALA A 42 -8.01 12.67 3.72
N ARG A 43 -8.81 13.62 4.19
CA ARG A 43 -8.43 14.54 5.25
C ARG A 43 -8.85 13.97 6.61
N VAL A 44 -7.94 14.04 7.57
CA VAL A 44 -8.21 13.64 8.95
C VAL A 44 -9.08 14.71 9.62
N ILE A 45 -10.14 14.29 10.30
CA ILE A 45 -11.09 15.19 10.98
C ILE A 45 -11.35 14.77 12.43
N GLY A 46 -11.95 15.64 13.24
CA GLY A 46 -12.43 15.33 14.60
C GLY A 46 -11.40 15.54 15.72
N ALA A 47 -11.33 14.59 16.67
CA ALA A 47 -10.50 14.65 17.87
C ALA A 47 -8.98 14.86 17.61
N PRO A 48 -8.19 15.35 18.59
CA PRO A 48 -6.87 15.96 18.33
C PRO A 48 -5.79 14.99 17.83
N ARG A 49 -5.93 13.68 18.07
CA ARG A 49 -5.06 12.65 17.50
C ARG A 49 -5.90 11.50 16.96
N LEU A 50 -5.43 10.93 15.87
CA LEU A 50 -5.90 9.68 15.30
C LEU A 50 -4.70 8.74 15.20
N TYR A 51 -4.62 7.80 16.14
CA TYR A 51 -3.53 6.83 16.19
C TYR A 51 -3.64 5.84 15.03
N LEU A 52 -2.49 5.51 14.44
CA LEU A 52 -2.41 4.40 13.51
C LEU A 52 -2.42 3.11 14.34
N LEU A 53 -3.38 2.22 14.06
CA LEU A 53 -3.53 0.98 14.79
C LEU A 53 -2.76 -0.15 14.10
N GLY A 54 -2.13 -1.02 14.89
CA GLY A 54 -1.48 -2.23 14.41
C GLY A 54 -2.44 -3.23 13.77
N ASP A 55 -1.87 -4.26 13.16
CA ASP A 55 -2.58 -5.33 12.45
C ASP A 55 -2.25 -6.73 12.98
N LEU A 56 -1.51 -6.81 14.09
CA LEU A 56 -1.15 -8.03 14.80
C LEU A 56 -2.02 -8.24 16.04
N ASP A 57 -1.97 -9.44 16.60
CA ASP A 57 -2.58 -9.78 17.89
C ASP A 57 -4.07 -9.41 17.99
N GLY A 58 -4.83 -9.53 16.89
CA GLY A 58 -6.26 -9.21 16.83
C GLY A 58 -6.58 -7.73 16.69
N CYS A 59 -5.58 -6.89 16.37
CA CYS A 59 -5.80 -5.50 15.98
C CYS A 59 -6.26 -5.39 14.53
N PRO A 60 -7.08 -4.37 14.19
CA PRO A 60 -7.51 -3.24 15.02
C PRO A 60 -8.74 -3.53 15.93
N ALA A 61 -9.32 -4.74 15.88
CA ALA A 61 -10.59 -5.05 16.54
C ALA A 61 -10.57 -4.90 18.08
N LYS A 62 -9.42 -5.04 18.72
CA LYS A 62 -9.25 -4.81 20.18
C LYS A 62 -9.31 -3.34 20.60
N GLY A 63 -9.45 -2.41 19.65
CA GLY A 63 -9.60 -0.98 19.92
C GLY A 63 -8.29 -0.24 20.19
N GLU A 64 -8.36 1.09 20.18
CA GLU A 64 -7.18 1.97 20.23
C GLU A 64 -6.23 1.71 21.42
N PRO A 65 -6.67 1.54 22.68
CA PRO A 65 -5.74 1.37 23.80
C PRO A 65 -4.82 0.16 23.67
N ALA A 66 -5.31 -0.93 23.07
CA ALA A 66 -4.55 -2.16 22.86
C ALA A 66 -3.75 -2.15 21.54
N CYS A 67 -4.21 -1.39 20.54
CA CYS A 67 -3.70 -1.48 19.17
C CYS A 67 -2.91 -0.26 18.71
N ARG A 68 -2.89 0.84 19.46
CA ARG A 68 -2.22 2.07 19.02
C ARG A 68 -0.73 1.85 18.85
N GLN A 69 -0.23 2.24 17.68
CA GLN A 69 1.19 2.42 17.44
C GLN A 69 1.65 3.75 18.05
N ARG A 70 2.95 4.02 17.97
CA ARG A 70 3.52 5.32 18.36
C ARG A 70 3.11 6.45 17.41
N SER A 71 2.90 6.11 16.13
CA SER A 71 2.49 7.00 15.06
C SER A 71 1.02 7.39 15.18
N TYR A 72 0.75 8.66 14.90
CA TYR A 72 -0.59 9.23 14.80
C TYR A 72 -0.58 10.37 13.80
N VAL A 73 -1.77 10.70 13.30
CA VAL A 73 -2.06 11.88 12.49
C VAL A 73 -3.02 12.79 13.24
N VAL A 74 -3.11 14.05 12.85
CA VAL A 74 -3.94 15.08 13.50
C VAL A 74 -4.96 15.65 12.53
N PRO A 75 -6.05 16.28 13.00
CA PRO A 75 -7.02 16.93 12.12
C PRO A 75 -6.37 17.93 11.16
N GLY A 76 -6.73 17.85 9.88
CA GLY A 76 -6.13 18.64 8.80
C GLY A 76 -5.08 17.89 7.98
N ASP A 77 -4.45 16.84 8.54
CA ASP A 77 -3.51 16.01 7.79
C ASP A 77 -4.21 15.31 6.62
N THR A 78 -3.49 15.20 5.51
CA THR A 78 -3.90 14.36 4.36
C THR A 78 -3.20 13.01 4.47
N VAL A 79 -3.99 11.94 4.34
CA VAL A 79 -3.51 10.56 4.29
C VAL A 79 -3.88 9.92 2.96
N ILE A 80 -3.05 8.99 2.50
CA ILE A 80 -3.41 8.04 1.46
C ILE A 80 -4.15 6.91 2.15
N THR A 81 -5.32 6.54 1.66
CA THR A 81 -6.13 5.45 2.20
C THR A 81 -6.05 4.23 1.31
N GLY A 82 -6.14 3.04 1.89
CA GLY A 82 -6.23 1.75 1.21
C GLY A 82 -7.60 1.10 1.44
N ARG A 83 -7.62 -0.22 1.57
CA ARG A 83 -8.88 -0.98 1.72
C ARG A 83 -9.54 -0.77 3.08
N ASP A 84 -10.81 -1.14 3.17
CA ASP A 84 -11.56 -1.17 4.42
C ASP A 84 -11.39 -2.50 5.17
N LEU A 85 -11.49 -2.44 6.49
CA LEU A 85 -11.57 -3.56 7.41
C LEU A 85 -12.61 -3.25 8.50
N GLY A 86 -13.85 -3.67 8.27
CA GLY A 86 -14.98 -3.32 9.15
C GLY A 86 -15.17 -1.82 9.25
N SER A 87 -15.11 -1.26 10.46
CA SER A 87 -15.19 0.19 10.72
C SER A 87 -13.86 0.94 10.58
N HIS A 88 -12.82 0.27 10.08
CA HIS A 88 -11.49 0.84 9.89
C HIS A 88 -11.15 0.90 8.40
N ARG A 89 -10.26 1.80 8.05
CA ARG A 89 -9.65 1.88 6.72
C ARG A 89 -8.13 1.93 6.90
N CYS A 90 -7.39 1.25 6.03
CA CYS A 90 -5.94 1.35 6.06
C CYS A 90 -5.55 2.76 5.66
N ALA A 91 -4.66 3.40 6.42
CA ALA A 91 -4.16 4.74 6.12
C ALA A 91 -2.64 4.74 6.10
N PHE A 92 -2.09 5.57 5.24
CA PHE A 92 -0.67 5.85 5.09
C PHE A 92 -0.46 7.35 5.17
N PHE A 93 0.45 7.76 6.04
CA PHE A 93 0.89 9.13 6.18
C PHE A 93 2.36 9.25 5.76
N PRO A 94 2.65 9.91 4.63
CA PRO A 94 4.02 10.18 4.20
C PRO A 94 4.74 11.07 5.20
N ASN A 95 5.99 10.74 5.53
CA ASN A 95 6.81 11.53 6.45
C ASN A 95 8.29 11.52 6.01
N ASN A 96 9.20 12.05 6.83
CA ASN A 96 10.62 12.13 6.48
C ASN A 96 11.36 10.79 6.55
N ALA A 97 10.73 9.73 7.09
CA ALA A 97 11.26 8.38 7.21
C ALA A 97 10.56 7.39 6.27
N GLY A 98 10.05 7.85 5.12
CA GLY A 98 9.33 7.03 4.13
C GLY A 98 7.83 6.91 4.39
N GLY A 99 7.37 7.04 5.64
CA GLY A 99 5.94 7.09 5.96
C GLY A 99 5.57 6.29 7.21
N SER A 100 4.28 6.24 7.50
CA SER A 100 3.71 5.41 8.56
C SER A 100 2.34 4.93 8.13
N ALA A 101 2.08 3.63 8.31
CA ALA A 101 0.80 3.04 7.96
C ALA A 101 0.18 2.31 9.14
N GLY A 102 -1.14 2.28 9.17
CA GLY A 102 -1.92 1.49 10.11
C GLY A 102 -3.41 1.70 9.89
N TRP A 103 -4.20 0.90 10.58
CA TRP A 103 -5.65 1.01 10.53
C TRP A 103 -6.12 2.24 11.30
N VAL A 104 -7.10 2.96 10.77
CA VAL A 104 -7.74 4.10 11.45
C VAL A 104 -9.25 4.00 11.35
N ALA A 105 -9.97 4.59 12.30
CA ALA A 105 -11.43 4.62 12.25
C ALA A 105 -11.93 5.40 11.02
N SER A 106 -12.74 4.78 10.17
CA SER A 106 -13.18 5.38 8.89
C SER A 106 -14.01 6.65 9.10
N THR A 107 -14.71 6.77 10.22
CA THR A 107 -15.50 7.97 10.61
C THR A 107 -14.64 9.21 10.86
N ARG A 108 -13.32 9.04 10.95
CA ARG A 108 -12.33 10.12 11.14
C ARG A 108 -11.68 10.56 9.83
N LEU A 109 -12.11 9.98 8.71
CA LEU A 109 -11.61 10.27 7.37
C LEU A 109 -12.70 10.98 6.56
N GLN A 110 -12.41 12.21 6.14
CA GLN A 110 -13.21 12.90 5.15
C GLN A 110 -12.63 12.64 3.75
N PRO A 111 -13.36 11.98 2.84
CA PRO A 111 -12.87 11.74 1.49
C PRO A 111 -12.48 13.06 0.79
N GLN A 112 -11.34 13.05 0.12
CA GLN A 112 -10.85 14.17 -0.68
C GLN A 112 -10.84 13.74 -2.16
N PRO A 113 -11.95 13.93 -2.89
CA PRO A 113 -12.02 13.54 -4.30
C PRO A 113 -11.02 14.34 -5.12
N LEU A 114 -10.39 13.67 -6.08
CA LEU A 114 -9.46 14.27 -7.02
C LEU A 114 -10.07 14.29 -8.43
N PRO A 115 -9.82 15.34 -9.23
CA PRO A 115 -10.12 15.29 -10.65
C PRO A 115 -9.25 14.23 -11.33
N ALA A 116 -9.71 13.70 -12.46
CA ALA A 116 -8.89 12.84 -13.30
C ALA A 116 -7.60 13.60 -13.72
N PRO A 117 -6.41 13.01 -13.55
CA PRO A 117 -5.17 13.70 -13.88
C PRO A 117 -5.03 13.87 -15.39
N THR A 118 -4.53 15.03 -15.79
CA THR A 118 -4.02 15.21 -17.17
C THR A 118 -2.76 14.39 -17.38
N LEU A 119 -2.41 14.08 -18.63
CA LEU A 119 -1.16 13.39 -18.95
C LEU A 119 0.07 14.12 -18.38
N GLN A 120 0.09 15.45 -18.44
CA GLN A 120 1.19 16.26 -17.91
C GLN A 120 1.33 16.20 -16.38
N ALA A 121 0.24 15.88 -15.66
CA ALA A 121 0.28 15.78 -14.20
C ALA A 121 1.17 14.61 -13.72
N TRP A 122 1.49 13.64 -14.57
CA TRP A 122 2.41 12.56 -14.23
C TRP A 122 3.87 12.98 -14.29
N ALA A 123 4.20 13.96 -15.16
CA ALA A 123 5.59 14.30 -15.45
C ALA A 123 6.28 14.96 -14.26
N GLY A 124 7.50 14.54 -13.93
CA GLY A 124 8.32 15.06 -12.84
C GLY A 124 9.24 14.02 -12.23
N HIS A 125 9.99 14.45 -11.20
CA HIS A 125 10.81 13.58 -10.37
C HIS A 125 10.01 13.14 -9.16
N TRP A 126 10.00 11.84 -8.90
CA TRP A 126 9.26 11.19 -7.84
C TRP A 126 10.25 10.43 -6.95
N ARG A 127 10.13 10.56 -5.64
CA ARG A 127 11.02 9.89 -4.68
C ARG A 127 10.28 9.20 -3.53
N ASP A 128 10.74 8.01 -3.18
CA ASP A 128 10.45 7.35 -1.92
C ASP A 128 11.77 6.92 -1.26
N GLY A 129 12.19 7.66 -0.24
CA GLY A 129 13.54 7.54 0.30
C GLY A 129 14.61 7.77 -0.77
N ASP A 130 15.42 6.75 -1.02
CA ASP A 130 16.49 6.76 -2.03
C ASP A 130 15.99 6.35 -3.42
N ASP A 131 14.86 5.64 -3.50
CA ASP A 131 14.28 5.17 -4.75
C ASP A 131 13.70 6.35 -5.53
N GLN A 132 13.76 6.27 -6.86
CA GLN A 132 13.37 7.36 -7.73
C GLN A 132 12.70 6.89 -9.01
N LEU A 133 11.74 7.70 -9.47
CA LEU A 133 11.17 7.62 -10.81
C LEU A 133 11.21 9.01 -11.44
N VAL A 134 11.64 9.08 -12.69
CA VAL A 134 11.53 10.26 -13.54
C VAL A 134 10.49 9.93 -14.60
N ILE A 135 9.42 10.72 -14.65
CA ILE A 135 8.36 10.54 -15.63
C ILE A 135 8.33 11.76 -16.56
N ASP A 136 8.31 11.51 -17.86
CA ASP A 136 8.16 12.51 -18.91
C ASP A 136 6.92 12.22 -19.76
N VAL A 137 6.42 13.23 -20.47
CA VAL A 137 5.45 13.03 -21.56
C VAL A 137 6.20 12.98 -22.89
N ARG A 138 6.11 11.85 -23.60
CA ARG A 138 6.73 11.65 -24.92
C ARG A 138 5.69 11.13 -25.91
N GLY A 139 5.40 11.90 -26.96
CA GLY A 139 4.47 11.46 -28.02
C GLY A 139 3.08 11.06 -27.54
N GLY A 140 2.54 11.74 -26.52
CA GLY A 140 1.24 11.42 -25.92
C GLY A 140 1.23 10.23 -24.96
N GLN A 141 2.40 9.71 -24.62
CA GLN A 141 2.59 8.62 -23.67
C GLN A 141 3.44 9.09 -22.48
N LEU A 142 3.39 8.34 -21.39
CA LEU A 142 4.31 8.49 -20.27
C LEU A 142 5.56 7.67 -20.55
N TYR A 143 6.71 8.31 -20.46
CA TYR A 143 8.01 7.65 -20.42
C TYR A 143 8.49 7.65 -18.97
N VAL A 144 8.95 6.50 -18.47
CA VAL A 144 9.50 6.37 -17.13
C VAL A 144 10.92 5.85 -17.19
N GLU A 145 11.78 6.44 -16.38
CA GLU A 145 13.06 5.89 -15.94
C GLU A 145 13.03 5.78 -14.42
N GLY A 146 13.63 4.75 -13.84
CA GLY A 146 13.71 4.63 -12.39
C GLY A 146 14.80 3.72 -11.88
N ASP A 147 15.17 3.98 -10.64
CA ASP A 147 16.10 3.17 -9.86
C ASP A 147 15.48 2.86 -8.50
N ALA A 148 15.67 1.62 -8.05
CA ALA A 148 15.34 1.17 -6.69
C ALA A 148 16.53 0.44 -6.05
N TYR A 149 16.63 0.54 -4.73
CA TYR A 149 17.79 0.07 -3.98
C TYR A 149 17.42 -0.76 -2.76
N TRP A 150 18.25 -1.75 -2.44
CA TRP A 150 18.17 -2.42 -1.15
C TRP A 150 19.55 -2.60 -0.50
N PRO A 151 19.72 -2.25 0.78
CA PRO A 151 18.74 -1.64 1.70
C PRO A 151 18.62 -0.11 1.56
N SER A 152 19.53 0.53 0.84
CA SER A 152 19.57 1.97 0.52
C SER A 152 20.48 2.19 -0.69
N ALA A 153 20.53 3.38 -1.28
CA ALA A 153 21.39 3.65 -2.43
C ALA A 153 22.89 3.64 -2.07
N ASN A 154 23.21 3.98 -0.82
CA ASN A 154 24.60 4.07 -0.33
C ASN A 154 24.71 3.41 1.06
N PRO A 155 24.58 2.08 1.17
CA PRO A 155 24.69 1.41 2.45
C PRO A 155 26.15 1.40 2.91
N THR A 156 26.37 1.45 4.22
CA THR A 156 27.75 1.31 4.75
C THR A 156 28.24 -0.13 4.55
N PRO A 157 29.56 -0.37 4.47
CA PRO A 157 30.11 -1.72 4.36
C PRO A 157 29.69 -2.65 5.52
N GLU A 158 29.41 -2.11 6.71
CA GLU A 158 28.91 -2.90 7.86
C GLU A 158 27.49 -3.40 7.65
N VAL A 159 26.65 -2.60 6.98
CA VAL A 159 25.26 -2.97 6.66
C VAL A 159 25.21 -3.88 5.43
N ARG A 160 26.00 -3.55 4.40
CA ARG A 160 26.11 -4.30 3.14
C ARG A 160 27.52 -4.22 2.56
N PRO A 161 28.37 -5.25 2.81
CA PRO A 161 29.76 -5.26 2.33
C PRO A 161 29.91 -5.18 0.81
N TYR A 162 28.93 -5.70 0.06
CA TYR A 162 28.99 -5.81 -1.40
C TYR A 162 28.14 -4.76 -2.13
N GLY A 163 27.86 -3.63 -1.47
CA GLY A 163 27.01 -2.57 -2.01
C GLY A 163 25.53 -2.94 -2.01
N PRO A 164 24.67 -2.07 -2.59
CA PRO A 164 23.25 -2.32 -2.64
C PRO A 164 22.90 -3.37 -3.72
N ASN A 165 21.77 -4.05 -3.53
CA ASN A 165 21.08 -4.62 -4.68
C ASN A 165 20.34 -3.49 -5.38
N MET A 166 20.31 -3.51 -6.71
CA MET A 166 19.72 -2.46 -7.53
C MET A 166 18.64 -3.04 -8.45
N GLY A 167 17.71 -2.19 -8.83
CA GLY A 167 16.65 -2.46 -9.80
C GLY A 167 16.45 -1.23 -10.66
N GLN A 168 16.12 -1.45 -11.93
CA GLN A 168 15.95 -0.38 -12.90
C GLN A 168 14.70 -0.65 -13.74
N VAL A 169 14.11 0.42 -14.23
CA VAL A 169 12.98 0.36 -15.16
C VAL A 169 13.14 1.44 -16.22
N GLU A 170 12.90 1.08 -17.46
CA GLU A 170 12.73 2.03 -18.57
C GLU A 170 11.56 1.60 -19.44
N ALA A 171 10.50 2.42 -19.53
CA ALA A 171 9.29 2.02 -20.26
C ALA A 171 8.47 3.20 -20.80
N LEU A 172 7.67 2.92 -21.83
CA LEU A 172 6.59 3.78 -22.32
C LEU A 172 5.23 3.15 -22.00
N ALA A 173 4.27 3.96 -21.56
CA ALA A 173 2.91 3.51 -21.31
C ALA A 173 1.86 4.62 -21.48
N VAL A 174 0.63 4.22 -21.79
CA VAL A 174 -0.53 5.11 -21.81
C VAL A 174 -1.32 4.92 -20.51
N PRO A 175 -1.57 5.98 -19.73
CA PRO A 175 -2.37 5.87 -18.52
C PRO A 175 -3.85 5.66 -18.84
N THR A 176 -4.54 4.92 -17.98
CA THR A 176 -6.00 4.81 -17.96
C THR A 176 -6.52 5.51 -16.71
N GLY A 177 -7.09 6.71 -16.88
CA GLY A 177 -7.51 7.55 -15.77
C GLY A 177 -6.30 8.00 -14.94
N ASP A 178 -6.33 7.65 -13.66
CA ASP A 178 -5.27 7.92 -12.69
C ASP A 178 -4.30 6.75 -12.50
N THR A 179 -4.38 5.70 -13.33
CA THR A 179 -3.51 4.52 -13.25
C THR A 179 -2.69 4.31 -14.51
N VAL A 180 -1.52 3.69 -14.38
CA VAL A 180 -0.68 3.27 -15.50
C VAL A 180 0.06 1.98 -15.14
N VAL A 181 0.32 1.15 -16.14
CA VAL A 181 1.17 -0.03 -16.02
C VAL A 181 2.38 0.15 -16.93
N PHE A 182 3.57 0.22 -16.33
CA PHE A 182 4.84 0.22 -17.03
C PHE A 182 5.38 -1.21 -17.09
N GLN A 183 5.79 -1.64 -18.28
CA GLN A 183 6.37 -2.96 -18.50
C GLN A 183 7.74 -2.79 -19.14
N ASP A 184 8.75 -3.34 -18.46
CA ASP A 184 10.12 -3.44 -18.95
C ASP A 184 10.57 -4.90 -18.81
N THR A 185 10.62 -5.64 -19.91
CA THR A 185 10.90 -7.08 -19.93
C THR A 185 10.05 -7.88 -18.91
N THR A 186 10.64 -8.41 -17.85
CA THR A 186 9.93 -9.11 -16.75
C THR A 186 9.43 -8.17 -15.67
N CYS A 187 9.98 -6.96 -15.55
CA CYS A 187 9.56 -5.96 -14.57
C CYS A 187 8.22 -5.35 -14.95
N THR A 188 7.29 -5.34 -14.00
CA THR A 188 5.99 -4.66 -14.14
C THR A 188 5.81 -3.70 -12.97
N LEU A 189 5.62 -2.42 -13.27
CA LEU A 189 5.20 -1.42 -12.29
C LEU A 189 3.75 -1.02 -12.53
N ARG A 190 2.93 -1.11 -11.49
CA ARG A 190 1.59 -0.49 -11.46
C ARG A 190 1.70 0.78 -10.64
N ALA A 191 1.33 1.90 -11.25
CA ALA A 191 1.34 3.20 -10.59
C ALA A 191 -0.05 3.84 -10.59
N GLN A 192 -0.40 4.50 -9.50
CA GLN A 192 -1.60 5.34 -9.40
C GLN A 192 -1.21 6.75 -8.94
N LEU A 193 -1.68 7.77 -9.64
CA LEU A 193 -1.40 9.17 -9.35
C LEU A 193 -2.55 9.78 -8.53
N LEU A 194 -2.23 10.19 -7.30
CA LEU A 194 -3.15 10.86 -6.39
C LEU A 194 -2.62 12.24 -6.01
N GLY A 195 -2.86 13.24 -6.86
CA GLY A 195 -2.39 14.61 -6.66
C GLY A 195 -0.85 14.66 -6.69
N ASP A 196 -0.24 14.89 -5.53
CA ASP A 196 1.22 14.97 -5.37
C ASP A 196 1.87 13.66 -4.89
N TYR A 197 1.11 12.55 -4.91
CA TYR A 197 1.57 11.22 -4.53
C TYR A 197 1.47 10.26 -5.70
N LEU A 198 2.52 9.46 -5.90
CA LEU A 198 2.55 8.37 -6.86
C LEU A 198 2.70 7.05 -6.09
N ILE A 199 1.64 6.25 -6.10
CA ILE A 199 1.59 4.96 -5.40
C ILE A 199 2.07 3.92 -6.39
N VAL A 200 3.19 3.27 -6.09
CA VAL A 200 3.85 2.34 -7.01
C VAL A 200 3.91 0.97 -6.37
N ALA A 201 3.51 -0.06 -7.11
CA ALA A 201 3.68 -1.46 -6.74
C ALA A 201 4.33 -2.22 -7.89
N ASP A 202 5.29 -3.08 -7.58
CA ASP A 202 5.98 -3.91 -8.57
C ASP A 202 5.59 -5.40 -8.45
N ASN A 203 6.00 -6.19 -9.44
CA ASN A 203 5.72 -7.62 -9.51
C ASN A 203 6.81 -8.55 -8.92
N SER A 204 7.81 -8.00 -8.24
CA SER A 204 8.99 -8.68 -7.66
C SER A 204 10.11 -9.00 -8.64
N GLU A 205 9.98 -8.61 -9.92
CA GLU A 205 10.91 -8.98 -10.99
C GLU A 205 11.68 -7.76 -11.53
N CYS A 206 11.77 -6.70 -10.73
CA CYS A 206 12.29 -5.38 -11.13
C CYS A 206 13.72 -5.10 -10.65
N GLY A 207 14.46 -6.11 -10.18
CA GLY A 207 15.81 -5.93 -9.71
C GLY A 207 16.38 -7.14 -8.99
N GLY A 208 17.49 -6.91 -8.29
CA GLY A 208 18.13 -7.94 -7.47
C GLY A 208 17.31 -8.36 -6.25
N MET A 209 17.85 -9.32 -5.49
CA MET A 209 17.20 -9.84 -4.28
C MET A 209 16.77 -8.72 -3.32
N ASN A 210 15.53 -8.77 -2.85
CA ASN A 210 14.90 -7.78 -1.95
C ASN A 210 14.70 -6.37 -2.53
N VAL A 211 15.04 -6.11 -3.78
CA VAL A 211 14.76 -4.80 -4.42
C VAL A 211 13.29 -4.73 -4.77
N ARG A 212 12.65 -3.62 -4.38
CA ARG A 212 11.25 -3.32 -4.64
C ARG A 212 11.12 -1.86 -5.03
N PHE A 213 10.27 -1.56 -6.00
CA PHE A 213 9.77 -0.21 -6.26
C PHE A 213 8.51 0.09 -5.45
N ASN A 214 7.99 -0.87 -4.68
CA ASN A 214 6.83 -0.66 -3.79
C ASN A 214 7.02 0.57 -2.90
N GLY A 215 6.28 1.64 -3.16
CA GLY A 215 6.43 2.88 -2.40
C GLY A 215 5.32 3.91 -2.61
N VAL A 216 5.30 4.93 -1.74
CA VAL A 216 4.48 6.13 -1.91
C VAL A 216 5.42 7.28 -2.23
N TYR A 217 5.64 7.50 -3.51
CA TYR A 217 6.58 8.48 -4.00
C TYR A 217 5.96 9.87 -3.93
N ARG A 218 6.78 10.84 -3.55
CA ARG A 218 6.41 12.26 -3.55
C ARG A 218 7.13 12.98 -4.67
N ARG A 219 6.43 13.93 -5.29
CA ARG A 219 7.03 14.82 -6.28
C ARG A 219 8.11 15.66 -5.61
N THR A 220 9.28 15.73 -6.22
CA THR A 220 10.37 16.64 -5.81
C THR A 220 10.69 17.63 -6.92
N PRO A 221 11.16 18.84 -6.59
CA PRO A 221 11.71 19.74 -7.60
C PRO A 221 12.85 19.06 -8.38
N PRO A 222 13.04 19.40 -9.67
CA PRO A 222 14.26 19.05 -10.39
C PRO A 222 15.47 19.56 -9.59
N ARG A 223 16.54 18.76 -9.49
CA ARG A 223 17.82 19.21 -8.93
C ARG A 223 18.61 20.00 -9.96
#